data_AF-A0A7S2QYA0-F1
#
_entry.id   AF-A0A7S2QYA0-F1
#
_cell.length_a   1.000
_cell.length_b   1.000
_cell.length_c   1.000
_cell.angle_alpha   90.00
_cell.angle_beta   90.00
_cell.angle_gamma   90.00
#
_symmetry.space_group_name_H-M   'P 1'
#
loop_
_entity.id
_entity.type
_entity.pdbx_description
1 polymer ?
#
loop_
_entity_poly.entity_id
_entity_poly.type
_entity_poly.pdbx_seq_one_letter_code
_entity_poly.pdbx_strand_id
1 'polypeptide(L)'
;GEKYYQGILHGAWIVSTSWLRAGMNEPEPAPENEFEVQIDKQGFVGGPMRGRLRRGINGPLFANTHFVFAGHVPDVKRFEVTMSFVRTGGARVSQVSESDLVARRAAFDIAPGSKIILHVEEQGERRYVE
;
A
#
# COMPACT_ATOMS: atom_id res chain seq x y z
N GLY A 1 -4.30 -6.19 -8.72
CA GLY A 1 -3.98 -4.96 -9.48
C GLY A 1 -4.04 -3.77 -8.55
N GLU A 2 -3.50 -2.61 -8.93
CA GLU A 2 -3.38 -1.44 -8.04
C GLU A 2 -4.70 -1.00 -7.40
N LYS A 3 -5.79 -0.97 -8.20
CA LYS A 3 -7.15 -0.62 -7.73
C LYS A 3 -7.65 -1.51 -6.59
N TYR A 4 -7.23 -2.78 -6.53
CA TYR A 4 -7.60 -3.70 -5.45
C TYR A 4 -7.04 -3.22 -4.12
N TYR A 5 -5.73 -2.93 -4.06
CA TYR A 5 -5.09 -2.46 -2.84
C TYR A 5 -5.59 -1.07 -2.43
N GLN A 6 -5.85 -0.18 -3.39
CA GLN A 6 -6.45 1.13 -3.10
C GLN A 6 -7.84 0.97 -2.48
N GLY A 7 -8.68 0.08 -3.03
CA GLY A 7 -9.98 -0.25 -2.46
C GLY A 7 -9.90 -0.70 -1.00
N ILE A 8 -8.92 -1.56 -0.67
CA ILE A 8 -8.69 -2.02 0.71
C ILE A 8 -8.35 -0.83 1.63
N LEU A 9 -7.42 0.03 1.21
CA LEU A 9 -6.98 1.17 2.03
C LEU A 9 -8.08 2.23 2.22
N HIS A 10 -8.95 2.40 1.23
CA HIS A 10 -10.13 3.26 1.32
C HIS A 10 -11.30 2.65 2.08
N GLY A 11 -11.22 1.36 2.42
CA GLY A 11 -12.32 0.64 3.05
C GLY A 11 -13.53 0.45 2.14
N ALA A 12 -13.31 0.35 0.83
CA ALA A 12 -14.37 0.14 -0.14
C ALA A 12 -14.89 -1.30 -0.13
N TRP A 13 -16.09 -1.50 -0.66
CA TRP A 13 -16.57 -2.82 -1.06
C TRP A 13 -15.76 -3.32 -2.26
N ILE A 14 -15.13 -4.48 -2.11
CA ILE A 14 -14.45 -5.18 -3.20
C ILE A 14 -15.20 -6.46 -3.45
N VAL A 15 -16.06 -6.44 -4.45
CA VAL A 15 -16.95 -7.55 -4.81
C VAL A 15 -16.48 -8.26 -6.07
N SER A 16 -16.86 -9.52 -6.20
CA SER A 16 -16.64 -10.31 -7.42
C SER A 16 -17.54 -9.84 -8.57
N THR A 17 -17.17 -10.18 -9.80
CA THR A 17 -18.00 -9.88 -11.00
C THR A 17 -19.36 -10.58 -10.98
N SER A 18 -19.54 -11.60 -10.13
CA SER A 18 -20.84 -12.23 -9.91
C SER A 18 -21.87 -11.28 -9.32
N TRP A 19 -21.45 -10.24 -8.58
CA TRP A 19 -22.35 -9.19 -8.08
C TRP A 19 -23.06 -8.45 -9.22
N LEU A 20 -22.30 -8.07 -10.25
CA LEU A 20 -22.85 -7.44 -11.45
C LEU A 20 -23.84 -8.37 -12.17
N ARG A 21 -23.55 -9.68 -12.21
CA ARG A 21 -24.45 -10.66 -12.82
C ARG A 21 -25.74 -10.82 -12.03
N ALA A 22 -25.67 -10.81 -10.70
CA ALA A 22 -26.86 -10.86 -9.85
C ALA A 22 -27.75 -9.64 -10.09
N GLY A 23 -27.16 -8.43 -10.14
CA GLY A 23 -27.90 -7.19 -10.37
C GLY A 23 -28.49 -7.04 -11.77
N MET A 24 -28.05 -7.80 -12.77
CA MET A 24 -28.67 -7.78 -14.12
C MET A 24 -29.98 -8.58 -14.18
N ASN A 25 -30.25 -9.47 -13.23
CA ASN A 25 -31.42 -10.35 -13.24
C ASN A 25 -32.50 -9.92 -12.25
N GLU A 26 -32.23 -8.91 -11.42
CA GLU A 26 -33.11 -8.45 -10.35
C GLU A 26 -33.39 -6.94 -10.51
N PRO A 27 -34.56 -6.46 -10.06
CA PRO A 27 -34.90 -5.04 -10.12
C PRO A 27 -34.09 -4.18 -9.13
N GLU A 28 -33.53 -4.80 -8.08
CA GLU A 28 -32.77 -4.12 -7.02
C GLU A 28 -31.32 -4.63 -6.96
N PRO A 29 -30.34 -3.78 -6.60
CA PRO A 29 -28.97 -4.21 -6.42
C PRO A 29 -28.85 -5.27 -5.32
N ALA A 30 -28.17 -6.39 -5.63
CA ALA A 30 -27.89 -7.41 -4.63
C ALA A 30 -26.97 -6.86 -3.52
N PRO A 31 -27.07 -7.34 -2.26
CA PRO A 31 -26.20 -6.90 -1.17
C PRO A 31 -24.72 -7.21 -1.44
N GLU A 32 -23.81 -6.22 -1.32
CA GLU A 32 -22.39 -6.39 -1.64
C GLU A 32 -21.68 -7.41 -0.74
N ASN A 33 -22.15 -7.58 0.50
CA ASN A 33 -21.57 -8.51 1.48
C ASN A 33 -21.62 -9.97 1.02
N GLU A 34 -22.61 -10.35 0.22
CA GLU A 34 -22.74 -11.70 -0.32
C GLU A 34 -21.71 -11.99 -1.41
N PHE A 35 -21.15 -10.95 -2.03
CA PHE A 35 -20.25 -11.06 -3.18
C PHE A 35 -18.84 -10.55 -2.89
N GLU A 36 -18.56 -10.14 -1.64
CA GLU A 36 -17.26 -9.64 -1.26
C GLU A 36 -16.14 -10.67 -1.47
N VAL A 37 -15.05 -10.24 -2.10
CA VAL A 37 -13.87 -11.07 -2.33
C VAL A 37 -13.24 -11.50 -1.01
N GLN A 38 -13.18 -12.81 -0.79
CA GLN A 38 -12.65 -13.39 0.45
C GLN A 38 -11.18 -13.78 0.38
N ILE A 39 -10.64 -14.09 -0.79
CA ILE A 39 -9.26 -14.59 -0.93
C ILE A 39 -8.59 -13.99 -2.18
N ASP A 40 -7.31 -13.65 -2.07
CA ASP A 40 -6.51 -13.20 -3.20
C ASP A 40 -5.72 -14.35 -3.86
N LYS A 41 -4.98 -14.03 -4.93
CA LYS A 41 -4.18 -15.03 -5.67
C LYS A 41 -3.00 -15.57 -4.86
N GLN A 42 -2.60 -14.87 -3.82
CA GLN A 42 -1.52 -15.26 -2.91
C GLN A 42 -2.03 -16.11 -1.73
N GLY A 43 -3.36 -16.30 -1.62
CA GLY A 43 -3.98 -17.09 -0.56
C GLY A 43 -4.29 -16.30 0.71
N PHE A 44 -4.15 -14.97 0.71
CA PHE A 44 -4.52 -14.17 1.87
C PHE A 44 -6.04 -14.03 1.98
N VAL A 45 -6.58 -14.46 3.11
CA VAL A 45 -8.03 -14.50 3.36
C VAL A 45 -8.48 -13.24 4.11
N GLY A 46 -9.60 -12.65 3.71
CA GLY A 46 -10.35 -11.59 4.43
C GLY A 46 -9.76 -10.18 4.33
N GLY A 47 -8.83 -9.93 3.40
CA GLY A 47 -8.19 -8.62 3.21
C GLY A 47 -9.19 -7.46 3.02
N PRO A 48 -10.10 -7.55 2.04
CA PRO A 48 -11.12 -6.53 1.79
C PRO A 48 -12.00 -6.21 2.99
N MET A 49 -12.56 -7.24 3.64
CA MET A 49 -13.43 -7.08 4.80
C MET A 49 -12.70 -6.37 5.94
N ARG A 50 -11.46 -6.77 6.25
CA ARG A 50 -10.65 -6.11 7.27
C ARG A 50 -10.35 -4.65 6.90
N GLY A 51 -10.07 -4.37 5.63
CA GLY A 51 -9.88 -3.01 5.13
C GLY A 51 -11.10 -2.12 5.36
N ARG A 52 -12.30 -2.57 4.95
CA ARG A 52 -13.57 -1.88 5.15
C ARG A 52 -13.83 -1.60 6.63
N LEU A 53 -13.83 -2.64 7.46
CA LEU A 53 -14.17 -2.52 8.87
C LEU A 53 -13.19 -1.61 9.61
N ARG A 54 -11.88 -1.76 9.33
CA ARG A 54 -10.86 -0.92 9.96
C ARG A 54 -11.07 0.55 9.62
N ARG A 55 -11.33 0.89 8.35
CA ARG A 55 -11.46 2.30 7.95
C ARG A 55 -12.58 3.02 8.71
N GLY A 56 -13.69 2.34 8.98
CA GLY A 56 -14.81 2.88 9.74
C GLY A 56 -14.58 2.95 11.26
N ILE A 57 -13.83 2.01 11.83
CA ILE A 57 -13.70 1.87 13.30
C ILE A 57 -12.37 2.45 13.82
N ASN A 58 -11.27 2.11 13.17
CA ASN A 58 -9.90 2.38 13.62
C ASN A 58 -9.17 3.42 12.75
N GLY A 59 -9.82 3.90 11.68
CA GLY A 59 -9.24 4.84 10.73
C GLY A 59 -8.22 4.22 9.76
N PRO A 60 -7.38 5.04 9.11
CA PRO A 60 -6.42 4.59 8.11
C PRO A 60 -5.42 3.55 8.63
N LEU A 61 -4.95 2.64 7.75
CA LEU A 61 -4.07 1.54 8.13
C LEU A 61 -2.75 2.00 8.77
N PHE A 62 -2.21 3.10 8.28
CA PHE A 62 -0.90 3.63 8.59
C PHE A 62 -0.95 5.02 9.27
N ALA A 63 -2.08 5.37 9.91
CA ALA A 63 -2.29 6.69 10.50
C ALA A 63 -1.15 7.18 11.43
N ASN A 64 -0.50 6.26 12.13
CA ASN A 64 0.59 6.55 13.06
C ASN A 64 1.96 6.08 12.56
N THR A 65 2.10 5.88 11.25
CA THR A 65 3.34 5.41 10.63
C THR A 65 3.98 6.53 9.82
N HIS A 66 5.29 6.69 10.00
CA HIS A 66 6.12 7.49 9.11
C HIS A 66 7.01 6.56 8.27
N PHE A 67 6.85 6.63 6.95
CA PHE A 67 7.74 5.98 6.00
C PHE A 67 8.79 6.96 5.50
N VAL A 68 10.05 6.54 5.55
CA VAL A 68 11.18 7.30 5.01
C VAL A 68 11.75 6.51 3.84
N PHE A 69 11.72 7.09 2.65
CA PHE A 69 12.32 6.57 1.43
C PHE A 69 13.66 7.25 1.25
N ALA A 70 14.74 6.50 1.41
CA ALA A 70 16.07 7.08 1.46
C ALA A 70 17.01 6.43 0.45
N GLY A 71 17.86 7.24 -0.20
CA GLY A 71 18.84 6.81 -1.21
C GLY A 71 18.56 7.39 -2.60
N HIS A 72 19.28 6.89 -3.61
CA HIS A 72 19.02 7.25 -5.00
C HIS A 72 17.71 6.59 -5.48
N VAL A 73 16.80 7.41 -6.00
CA VAL A 73 15.51 6.98 -6.55
C VAL A 73 15.53 7.24 -8.06
N PRO A 74 16.10 6.33 -8.87
CA PRO A 74 16.39 6.58 -10.29
C PRO A 74 15.13 6.80 -11.12
N ASP A 75 14.00 6.22 -10.72
CA ASP A 75 12.70 6.44 -11.34
C ASP A 75 11.69 6.96 -10.30
N VAL A 76 11.69 8.28 -10.10
CA VAL A 76 10.78 8.97 -9.18
C VAL A 76 9.31 8.60 -9.46
N LYS A 77 8.91 8.42 -10.72
CA LYS A 77 7.51 8.08 -11.06
C LYS A 77 7.11 6.70 -10.54
N ARG A 78 8.00 5.72 -10.65
CA ARG A 78 7.76 4.36 -10.14
C ARG A 78 7.63 4.33 -8.63
N PHE A 79 8.41 5.15 -7.92
CA PHE A 79 8.33 5.25 -6.47
C PHE A 79 7.15 6.10 -5.98
N GLU A 80 6.71 7.09 -6.75
CA GLU A 80 5.52 7.87 -6.42
C GLU A 80 4.26 7.02 -6.29
N VAL A 81 4.12 5.96 -7.09
CA VAL A 81 3.00 5.01 -6.93
C VAL A 81 3.04 4.37 -5.54
N THR A 82 4.19 3.86 -5.12
CA THR A 82 4.37 3.23 -3.80
C THR A 82 4.17 4.23 -2.66
N MET A 83 4.73 5.44 -2.79
CA MET A 83 4.55 6.52 -1.82
C MET A 83 3.07 6.94 -1.72
N SER A 84 2.36 7.03 -2.85
CA SER A 84 0.93 7.32 -2.90
C SER A 84 0.09 6.26 -2.19
N PHE A 85 0.46 4.98 -2.30
CA PHE A 85 -0.20 3.89 -1.57
C PHE A 85 -0.11 4.08 -0.06
N VAL A 86 1.08 4.30 0.48
CA VAL A 86 1.24 4.47 1.93
C VAL A 86 0.61 5.78 2.44
N ARG A 87 0.64 6.86 1.64
CA ARG A 87 -0.09 8.11 1.93
C ARG A 87 -1.60 7.89 1.99
N THR A 88 -2.15 7.14 1.03
CA THR A 88 -3.58 6.75 1.01
C THR A 88 -3.97 5.96 2.26
N GLY A 89 -3.06 5.12 2.75
CA GLY A 89 -3.21 4.42 4.02
C GLY A 89 -3.06 5.31 5.25
N GLY A 90 -2.82 6.62 5.11
CA GLY A 90 -2.74 7.60 6.20
C GLY A 90 -1.34 7.85 6.75
N ALA A 91 -0.30 7.33 6.09
CA ALA A 91 1.06 7.50 6.57
C ALA A 91 1.65 8.88 6.25
N ARG A 92 2.56 9.33 7.10
CA ARG A 92 3.53 10.37 6.72
C ARG A 92 4.58 9.75 5.79
N VAL A 93 5.02 10.49 4.76
CA VAL A 93 6.10 10.06 3.85
C VAL A 93 7.15 11.15 3.73
N SER A 94 8.41 10.77 3.86
CA SER A 94 9.56 11.63 3.57
C SER A 94 10.49 10.96 2.57
N GLN A 95 11.06 11.74 1.66
CA GLN A 95 12.12 11.31 0.76
C GLN A 95 13.43 11.95 1.21
N VAL A 96 14.52 11.18 1.15
CA VAL A 96 15.85 11.59 1.60
C VAL A 96 16.86 11.17 0.54
N SER A 97 17.69 12.11 0.08
CA SER A 97 18.75 11.80 -0.87
C SER A 97 19.86 10.96 -0.24
N GLU A 98 20.65 10.27 -1.06
CA GLU A 98 21.82 9.52 -0.60
C GLU A 98 22.87 10.43 0.08
N SER A 99 23.09 11.63 -0.44
CA SER A 99 23.97 12.62 0.18
C SER A 99 23.46 13.08 1.55
N ASP A 100 22.14 13.23 1.72
CA ASP A 100 21.55 13.60 3.01
C ASP A 100 21.61 12.45 4.00
N LEU A 101 21.47 11.20 3.56
CA LEU A 101 21.66 10.01 4.40
C LEU A 101 23.07 9.96 5.00
N VAL A 102 24.08 10.19 4.16
CA VAL A 102 25.50 10.14 4.57
C VAL A 102 25.83 11.31 5.50
N ALA A 103 25.33 12.52 5.19
CA ALA A 103 25.56 13.72 5.99
C ALA A 103 24.80 13.73 7.34
N ARG A 104 23.66 13.03 7.42
CA ARG A 104 22.75 13.06 8.59
C ARG A 104 22.62 11.73 9.31
N ARG A 105 23.70 10.94 9.37
CA ARG A 105 23.72 9.63 10.05
C ARG A 105 23.28 9.66 11.53
N ALA A 106 23.26 10.83 12.17
CA ALA A 106 22.75 11.06 13.53
C ALA A 106 21.50 11.97 13.62
N ALA A 107 20.97 12.50 12.51
CA ALA A 107 20.05 13.64 12.51
C ALA A 107 18.70 13.38 11.82
N PHE A 108 18.36 12.14 11.47
CA PHE A 108 16.97 11.86 11.15
C PHE A 108 16.18 11.87 12.45
N ASP A 109 15.32 12.86 12.59
CA ASP A 109 14.32 12.95 13.65
C ASP A 109 13.21 11.92 13.36
N ILE A 110 13.61 10.66 13.45
CA ILE A 110 12.77 9.48 13.24
C ILE A 110 11.95 9.37 14.51
N ALA A 111 10.71 9.85 14.43
CA ALA A 111 9.79 9.76 15.55
C ALA A 111 9.74 8.31 16.07
N PRO A 112 9.73 8.08 17.40
CA PRO A 112 9.62 6.75 17.97
C PRO A 112 8.46 5.97 17.33
N GLY A 113 8.73 4.76 16.81
CA GLY A 113 7.74 3.91 16.13
C GLY A 113 7.67 4.04 14.60
N SER A 114 8.48 4.93 13.99
CA SER A 114 8.59 5.02 12.53
C SER A 114 9.11 3.72 11.91
N LYS A 115 8.62 3.38 10.71
CA LYS A 115 9.12 2.23 9.94
C LYS A 115 10.00 2.75 8.80
N ILE A 116 11.30 2.49 8.89
CA ILE A 116 12.27 2.88 7.86
C ILE A 116 12.23 1.83 6.75
N ILE A 117 11.94 2.25 5.51
CA ILE A 117 12.12 1.41 4.33
C ILE A 117 13.36 1.91 3.62
N LEU A 118 14.48 1.22 3.81
CA LEU A 118 15.69 1.48 3.06
C LEU A 118 15.53 0.85 1.68
N HIS A 119 15.52 1.67 0.64
CA HIS A 119 15.70 1.19 -0.72
C HIS A 119 17.18 1.33 -1.06
N VAL A 120 17.94 0.26 -0.81
CA VAL A 120 19.33 0.16 -1.30
C VAL A 120 19.24 -0.57 -2.63
N GLU A 121 19.46 0.15 -3.73
CA GLU A 121 19.80 -0.51 -4.97
C GLU A 121 21.26 -0.97 -4.86
N GLU A 122 21.48 -2.27 -4.95
CA GLU A 122 22.81 -2.81 -5.20
C GLU A 122 23.21 -2.32 -6.59
N GLN A 123 24.21 -1.44 -6.69
CA GLN A 123 24.76 -1.06 -7.98
C GLN A 123 25.23 -2.35 -8.66
N GLY A 124 24.62 -2.65 -9.81
CA GLY A 124 24.83 -3.91 -10.49
C GLY A 124 26.29 -4.18 -10.81
N GLU A 125 26.84 -5.24 -10.23
CA GLU A 125 27.77 -6.10 -10.95
C GLU A 125 27.05 -7.43 -11.22
N ARG A 126 26.42 -7.54 -12.40
CA ARG A 126 26.26 -8.87 -12.99
C ARG A 126 27.64 -9.31 -13.47
N ARG A 127 28.40 -9.96 -12.59
CA ARG A 127 29.49 -10.83 -13.05
C ARG A 127 28.86 -12.14 -13.51
N TYR A 128 28.75 -12.30 -14.81
CA TYR A 128 28.74 -13.65 -15.38
C TYR A 128 30.15 -14.20 -15.15
N VAL A 129 30.25 -15.23 -14.32
CA VAL A 129 31.40 -16.12 -14.31
C VAL A 129 30.93 -17.34 -15.09
N GLU A 130 31.59 -17.63 -16.22
CA GLU A 130 31.45 -18.91 -16.91
C GLU A 130 31.86 -20.07 -16.01
#